data_AF-A0A4R8B6R9-F1
#
_entry.id   AF-A0A4R8B6R9-F1
#
_cell.length_a   1.000
_cell.length_b   1.000
_cell.length_c   1.000
_cell.angle_alpha   90.00
_cell.angle_beta   90.00
_cell.angle_gamma   90.00
#
_symmetry.space_group_name_H-M   'P 1'
#
loop_
_entity.id
_entity.type
_entity.pdbx_description
1 polymer ?
#
loop_
_entity_poly.entity_id
_entity_poly.type
_entity_poly.pdbx_seq_one_letter_code
_entity_poly.pdbx_strand_id
1 'polypeptide(L)'
;MWYEKLSKYFKENKISNKELSRILGYSETMISRYLKGISKINAEFIAVLIKNFPEIDLQYIFADDSSDSNILNEPREKYETTILGDIREIEAKLQSIKEKLSRKGE
;
A
#
# COMPACT_ATOMS: atom_id res chain seq x y z
N MET A 1 16.38 -1.73 -1.68
CA MET A 1 16.04 -2.84 -0.72
C MET A 1 14.64 -2.65 -0.11
N TRP A 2 13.94 -3.72 0.29
CA TRP A 2 12.55 -3.65 0.77
C TRP A 2 12.36 -2.75 2.01
N TYR A 3 13.30 -2.76 2.97
CA TYR A 3 13.19 -1.97 4.20
C TYR A 3 13.30 -0.46 3.92
N GLU A 4 14.04 -0.07 2.87
CA GLU A 4 14.17 1.33 2.45
C GLU A 4 12.87 1.81 1.81
N LYS A 5 12.27 0.98 0.94
CA LYS A 5 10.98 1.26 0.29
C LYS A 5 9.88 1.39 1.35
N LEU A 6 9.86 0.48 2.33
CA LEU A 6 8.90 0.52 3.44
C LEU A 6 9.11 1.72 4.36
N SER A 7 10.36 2.05 4.71
CA SER A 7 10.67 3.25 5.51
C SER A 7 10.28 4.54 4.78
N LYS A 8 10.50 4.60 3.45
CA LYS A 8 10.11 5.73 2.61
C LYS A 8 8.59 5.92 2.61
N TYR A 9 7.82 4.84 2.39
CA TYR A 9 6.37 4.87 2.43
C TYR A 9 5.82 5.50 3.72
N PHE A 10 6.32 5.07 4.88
CA PHE A 10 5.85 5.61 6.16
C PHE A 10 6.28 7.05 6.40
N LYS A 11 7.47 7.46 5.93
CA LYS A 11 7.91 8.86 5.99
C LYS A 11 7.05 9.77 5.13
N GLU A 12 6.71 9.36 3.91
CA GLU A 12 5.86 10.14 2.99
C GLU A 12 4.44 10.30 3.55
N ASN A 13 3.92 9.27 4.20
CA ASN A 13 2.63 9.32 4.91
C ASN A 13 2.70 9.96 6.30
N LYS A 14 3.86 10.51 6.69
CA LYS A 14 4.11 11.17 8.00
C LYS A 14 3.78 10.29 9.22
N ILE A 15 3.94 8.98 9.08
CA ILE A 15 3.67 8.00 10.14
C ILE A 15 4.95 7.77 10.95
N SER A 16 4.88 8.06 12.24
CA SER A 16 6.03 7.87 13.15
C SER A 16 6.18 6.41 13.59
N ASN A 17 7.38 6.01 14.06
CA ASN A 17 7.58 4.67 14.61
C ASN A 17 6.71 4.39 15.84
N LYS A 18 6.45 5.41 16.66
CA LYS A 18 5.53 5.34 17.79
C LYS A 18 4.09 5.09 17.34
N GLU A 19 3.64 5.75 16.26
CA GLU A 19 2.33 5.54 15.66
C GLU A 19 2.22 4.10 15.10
N LEU A 20 3.24 3.65 14.35
CA LEU A 20 3.31 2.29 13.81
C LEU A 20 3.29 1.22 14.91
N SER A 21 4.02 1.46 16.00
CA SER A 21 4.01 0.57 17.16
C SER A 21 2.60 0.39 17.72
N ARG A 22 1.85 1.49 17.84
CA ARG A 22 0.46 1.47 18.34
C ARG A 22 -0.48 0.75 17.38
N ILE A 23 -0.35 1.00 16.07
CA ILE A 23 -1.24 0.44 15.04
C ILE A 23 -0.98 -1.07 14.85
N LEU A 24 0.30 -1.45 14.76
CA LEU A 24 0.70 -2.81 14.41
C LEU A 24 0.84 -3.73 15.64
N GLY A 25 0.84 -3.18 16.86
CA GLY A 25 0.96 -3.97 18.10
C GLY A 25 2.38 -4.49 18.37
N TYR A 26 3.39 -3.98 17.68
CA TYR A 26 4.80 -4.30 17.91
C TYR A 26 5.48 -3.21 18.73
N SER A 27 6.57 -3.54 19.43
CA SER A 27 7.36 -2.51 20.13
C SER A 27 8.03 -1.54 19.15
N GLU A 28 8.19 -0.28 19.55
CA GLU A 28 8.86 0.74 18.73
C GLU A 28 10.29 0.33 18.34
N THR A 29 11.00 -0.39 19.21
CA THR A 29 12.32 -0.94 18.92
C THR A 29 12.28 -1.98 17.80
N MET A 30 11.26 -2.84 17.78
CA MET A 30 11.10 -3.88 16.76
C MET A 30 10.74 -3.25 15.41
N ILE A 31 9.81 -2.29 15.40
CA ILE A 31 9.50 -1.48 14.21
C ILE A 31 10.77 -0.81 13.67
N SER A 32 11.56 -0.16 14.53
CA SER A 32 12.80 0.50 14.14
C SER A 32 13.81 -0.48 13.53
N ARG A 33 13.94 -1.69 14.09
CA ARG A 33 14.81 -2.74 13.54
C ARG A 33 14.36 -3.23 12.17
N TYR A 34 13.05 -3.37 11.95
CA TYR A 34 12.49 -3.74 10.64
C TYR A 34 12.72 -2.65 9.59
N LEU A 35 12.41 -1.39 9.92
CA LEU A 35 12.58 -0.28 8.99
C LEU A 35 14.05 0.06 8.68
N LYS A 36 14.99 -0.44 9.49
CA LYS A 36 16.44 -0.34 9.25
C LYS A 36 17.04 -1.58 8.61
N GLY A 37 16.24 -2.63 8.33
CA GLY A 37 16.73 -3.89 7.78
C GLY A 37 17.62 -4.70 8.75
N ILE A 38 17.66 -4.35 10.04
CA ILE A 38 18.47 -5.03 11.06
C ILE A 38 17.88 -6.40 11.41
N SER A 39 16.56 -6.54 11.30
CA SER A 39 15.85 -7.78 11.60
C SER A 39 14.95 -8.16 10.42
N LYS A 40 14.85 -9.47 10.17
CA LYS A 40 13.91 -10.01 9.17
C LYS A 40 12.49 -9.87 9.68
N ILE A 41 11.59 -9.41 8.83
CA ILE A 41 10.14 -9.44 9.09
C ILE A 41 9.62 -10.87 8.97
N ASN A 42 8.60 -11.20 9.74
CA ASN A 42 7.89 -12.47 9.66
C ASN A 42 6.55 -12.29 8.89
N ALA A 43 5.90 -13.41 8.56
CA ALA A 43 4.62 -13.38 7.85
C ALA A 43 3.51 -12.69 8.66
N GLU A 44 3.52 -12.81 9.99
CA GLU A 44 2.57 -12.16 10.88
C GLU A 44 2.65 -10.63 10.79
N PHE A 45 3.87 -10.07 10.77
CA PHE A 45 4.08 -8.65 10.57
C PHE A 45 3.50 -8.18 9.23
N ILE A 46 3.72 -8.95 8.16
CA ILE A 46 3.18 -8.64 6.82
C ILE A 46 1.64 -8.68 6.84
N ALA A 47 1.03 -9.70 7.48
CA ALA A 47 -0.43 -9.80 7.56
C ALA A 47 -1.04 -8.60 8.31
N VAL A 48 -0.44 -8.22 9.44
CA VAL A 48 -0.89 -7.06 10.23
C VAL A 48 -0.65 -5.74 9.47
N LEU A 49 0.46 -5.65 8.73
CA LEU A 49 0.76 -4.51 7.88
C LEU A 49 -0.32 -4.32 6.80
N ILE A 50 -0.65 -5.35 6.03
CA ILE A 50 -1.67 -5.29 4.97
C ILE A 50 -3.05 -4.96 5.55
N LYS A 51 -3.38 -5.54 6.70
CA LYS A 51 -4.67 -5.28 7.36
C LYS A 51 -4.84 -3.80 7.74
N ASN A 52 -3.78 -3.14 8.19
CA ASN A 52 -3.83 -1.75 8.66
C ASN A 52 -3.47 -0.72 7.58
N PHE A 53 -2.75 -1.13 6.54
CA PHE A 53 -2.32 -0.30 5.42
C PHE A 53 -2.66 -1.01 4.09
N PRO A 54 -3.95 -1.18 3.76
CA PRO A 54 -4.37 -1.92 2.58
C PRO A 54 -3.94 -1.27 1.26
N GLU A 55 -3.60 0.02 1.28
CA GLU A 55 -3.10 0.76 0.12
C GLU A 55 -1.61 0.55 -0.17
N ILE A 56 -0.88 -0.19 0.68
CA ILE A 56 0.53 -0.45 0.47
C ILE A 56 0.76 -1.40 -0.72
N ASP A 57 1.63 -1.00 -1.66
CA ASP A 57 1.98 -1.82 -2.81
C ASP A 57 3.08 -2.82 -2.43
N LEU A 58 2.69 -4.02 -1.99
CA LEU A 58 3.62 -5.07 -1.59
C LEU A 58 4.55 -5.50 -2.72
N GLN A 59 4.06 -5.48 -3.96
CA GLN A 59 4.87 -5.85 -5.12
C GLN A 59 5.99 -4.83 -5.28
N TYR A 60 5.71 -3.54 -5.18
CA TYR A 60 6.74 -2.52 -5.18
C TYR A 60 7.72 -2.68 -4.00
N ILE A 61 7.20 -2.88 -2.78
CA ILE A 61 8.00 -2.98 -1.56
C ILE A 61 8.96 -4.19 -1.61
N PHE A 62 8.48 -5.35 -2.02
CA PHE A 62 9.22 -6.62 -1.93
C PHE A 62 9.81 -7.11 -3.25
N ALA A 63 9.48 -6.49 -4.39
CA ALA A 63 10.18 -6.77 -5.64
C ALA A 63 11.66 -6.47 -5.48
N ASP A 64 12.46 -7.44 -5.90
CA ASP A 64 13.90 -7.28 -5.96
C ASP A 64 14.24 -6.26 -7.06
N ASP A 65 15.14 -5.34 -6.76
CA ASP A 65 15.57 -4.33 -7.74
C ASP A 65 16.54 -4.96 -8.78
N SER A 66 16.98 -6.20 -8.55
CA SER A 66 17.66 -7.02 -9.54
C SER A 66 16.68 -7.43 -10.63
N SER A 67 17.05 -7.09 -11.86
CA SER A 67 16.32 -7.33 -13.10
C SER A 67 16.19 -8.83 -13.41
N ASP A 68 15.48 -9.59 -12.57
CA ASP A 68 15.11 -10.96 -12.90
C ASP A 68 13.95 -10.91 -13.90
N SER A 69 14.24 -11.42 -15.10
CA SER A 69 13.39 -11.53 -16.28
C SER A 69 12.11 -12.35 -16.11
N ASN A 70 11.69 -12.65 -14.88
CA ASN A 70 10.51 -13.44 -14.52
C ASN A 70 9.35 -12.60 -13.94
N ILE A 71 9.37 -11.28 -14.11
CA ILE A 71 8.22 -10.43 -13.78
C ILE A 71 7.23 -10.50 -14.95
N LEU A 72 6.19 -11.31 -14.80
CA LEU A 72 5.03 -11.28 -15.70
C LEU A 72 4.25 -9.98 -15.43
N ASN A 73 4.30 -9.05 -16.39
CA ASN A 73 3.45 -7.85 -16.43
C ASN A 73 2.01 -8.25 -16.79
N GLU A 74 1.34 -9.00 -15.92
CA GLU A 74 -0.09 -9.25 -16.08
C GLU A 74 -0.88 -7.98 -15.73
N PRO A 75 -1.91 -7.62 -16.51
CA PRO A 75 -2.82 -6.55 -16.13
C PRO A 75 -3.45 -6.91 -14.80
N ARG A 76 -3.30 -6.03 -13.79
CA ARG A 76 -3.79 -6.21 -12.41
C ARG A 76 -5.15 -6.93 -12.40
N GLU A 77 -5.17 -8.21 -12.07
CA GLU A 77 -6.40 -8.89 -11.70
C GLU A 77 -6.96 -8.19 -10.46
N LYS A 78 -8.24 -7.79 -10.52
CA LYS A 78 -8.96 -7.16 -9.41
C LYS A 78 -9.14 -8.18 -8.27
N TYR A 79 -8.14 -8.33 -7.40
CA TYR A 79 -8.32 -9.01 -6.13
C TYR A 79 -8.96 -8.04 -5.12
N GLU A 80 -10.09 -8.48 -4.57
CA GLU A 80 -10.97 -7.86 -3.54
C GLU A 80 -10.94 -6.33 -3.43
N THR A 81 -12.01 -5.68 -3.91
CA THR A 81 -12.17 -4.24 -3.75
C THR A 81 -12.30 -3.90 -2.26
N THR A 82 -11.37 -3.07 -1.77
CA THR A 82 -11.49 -2.46 -0.45
C THR A 82 -12.58 -1.39 -0.49
N ILE A 83 -13.18 -1.04 0.66
CA ILE A 83 -14.22 0.01 0.76
C ILE A 83 -13.76 1.32 0.10
N LEU A 84 -12.47 1.65 0.18
CA LEU A 84 -11.90 2.83 -0.49
C LEU A 84 -11.82 2.68 -2.02
N GLY A 85 -11.59 1.45 -2.53
CA GLY A 85 -11.71 1.13 -3.95
C GLY A 85 -13.13 1.33 -4.46
N ASP A 86 -14.12 0.88 -3.69
CA ASP A 86 -15.53 1.09 -4.02
C ASP A 86 -15.90 2.58 -4.03
N ILE A 87 -15.43 3.35 -3.04
CA ILE A 87 -15.62 4.81 -2.98
C ILE A 87 -15.04 5.48 -4.24
N ARG A 88 -13.80 5.14 -4.63
CA ARG A 88 -13.17 5.70 -5.85
C ARG A 88 -13.93 5.32 -7.12
N GLU A 89 -14.45 4.10 -7.22
CA GLU A 89 -15.24 3.67 -8.38
C GLU A 89 -16.57 4.45 -8.46
N ILE A 90 -17.23 4.68 -7.32
CA ILE A 90 -18.46 5.47 -7.24
C ILE A 90 -18.18 6.93 -7.67
N GLU A 91 -17.10 7.54 -7.19
CA GLU A 91 -16.71 8.90 -7.56
C GLU A 91 -16.43 9.03 -9.06
N ALA A 92 -15.70 8.07 -9.65
CA ALA A 92 -15.40 8.06 -11.08
C ALA A 92 -16.68 7.93 -11.94
N LYS A 93 -17.64 7.10 -11.51
CA LYS A 93 -18.94 6.97 -12.19
C LYS A 93 -19.78 8.25 -12.07
N LEU A 94 -19.81 8.87 -10.89
CA LEU A 94 -20.49 10.16 -10.69
C LEU A 94 -19.92 11.25 -11.60
N GLN A 95 -18.59 11.32 -11.72
CA GLN A 95 -17.93 12.28 -12.61
C GLN A 95 -18.31 12.06 -14.07
N SER A 96 -18.29 10.79 -14.53
CA SER A 96 -18.70 10.43 -15.89
C SER A 96 -20.16 10.80 -16.19
N ILE A 97 -21.06 10.65 -15.20
CA ILE A 97 -22.48 11.03 -15.34
C ILE A 97 -22.61 12.55 -15.45
N LYS A 98 -21.89 13.30 -14.61
CA LYS A 98 -21.88 14.78 -14.67
C LYS A 98 -21.43 15.28 -16.03
N GLU A 99 -20.34 14.73 -16.56
CA GLU A 99 -19.82 15.11 -17.89
C GLU A 99 -20.83 14.80 -19.00
N LYS A 100 -21.51 13.65 -18.94
CA LYS A 100 -22.57 13.30 -19.89
C LYS A 100 -23.78 14.22 -19.81
N LEU A 101 -24.15 14.68 -18.61
CA LEU A 101 -25.24 15.62 -18.41
C LEU A 101 -24.87 17.03 -18.90
N SER A 102 -23.65 17.50 -18.64
CA SER A 102 -23.16 18.79 -19.15
C SER A 102 -23.12 18.85 -20.67
N ARG A 103 -22.79 17.73 -21.35
CA ARG A 103 -22.79 17.64 -22.83
C ARG A 103 -24.19 17.52 -23.45
N LYS A 104 -25.22 17.21 -22.65
CA LYS A 104 -26.60 17.05 -23.13
C LYS A 104 -27.45 18.31 -22.92
N GLY A 105 -26.87 19.34 -22.30
CA GLY A 105 -27.48 20.66 -22.08
C GLY A 105 -27.06 21.74 -23.07
N GLU A 106 -26.26 21.39 -24.09
CA GLU A 106 -25.92 22.23 -25.26
C GLU A 106 -26.74 21.83 -26.49
#